data_AF-A0A2M6Y811-F1
#
_entry.id   AF-A0A2M6Y811-F1
#
_cell.length_a   1.000
_cell.length_b   1.000
_cell.length_c   1.000
_cell.angle_alpha   90.00
_cell.angle_beta   90.00
_cell.angle_gamma   90.00
#
_symmetry.space_group_name_H-M   'P 1'
#
loop_
_entity.id
_entity.type
_entity.pdbx_description
1 polymer ?
#
loop_
_entity_poly.entity_id
_entity_poly.type
_entity_poly.pdbx_seq_one_letter_code
_entity_poly.pdbx_strand_id
1 'polypeptide(L)'
;MAELRAGARMKLGRLPSDVRKLLASHVAVSAESKMQKLSKSCRRDISGKNKTAIIEFSRGADASLPLPLDPPFGYRFALSRLNPDILKKASILYINVSPEESRRRNAERAVLPPGCTDTTLFHGVPTEVMLRDYGRDDFMAMCDLVPGKLGSTVQLQAHGRLNSIPAGIFNNDDDLTSFIRKNSDSNEWPQKDCDNL
;
A
#
# COMPACT_ATOMS: atom_id res chain seq x y z
N MET A 1 14.85 -1.31 16.25
CA MET A 1 16.07 -1.68 15.51
C MET A 1 17.06 -2.51 16.34
N ALA A 2 17.45 -2.12 17.56
CA ALA A 2 18.33 -2.95 18.41
C ALA A 2 17.75 -4.33 18.77
N GLU A 3 16.46 -4.39 19.13
CA GLU A 3 15.79 -5.64 19.52
C GLU A 3 15.59 -6.63 18.34
N LEU A 4 15.32 -6.11 17.14
CA LEU A 4 15.18 -6.92 15.92
C LEU A 4 16.53 -7.52 15.49
N ARG A 5 17.61 -6.74 15.59
CA ARG A 5 18.99 -7.21 15.34
C ARG A 5 19.45 -8.27 16.35
N ALA A 6 18.82 -8.35 17.52
CA ALA A 6 19.08 -9.38 18.54
C ALA A 6 18.15 -10.61 18.43
N GLY A 7 17.38 -10.76 17.34
CA GLY A 7 16.46 -11.89 17.14
C GLY A 7 15.23 -11.88 18.06
N ALA A 8 14.92 -10.74 18.68
CA ALA A 8 13.93 -10.65 19.73
C ALA A 8 12.52 -10.41 19.14
N ARG A 9 11.59 -11.35 19.32
CA ARG A 9 10.18 -11.25 18.84
C ARG A 9 9.46 -10.01 19.44
N MET A 10 8.48 -9.45 18.71
CA MET A 10 7.63 -8.32 19.15
C MET A 10 7.12 -8.45 20.60
N LYS A 11 7.29 -7.41 21.43
CA LYS A 11 7.01 -7.43 22.87
C LYS A 11 5.60 -7.90 23.24
N LEU A 12 4.57 -7.41 22.55
CA LEU A 12 3.18 -7.82 22.79
C LEU A 12 2.91 -9.30 22.44
N GLY A 13 3.61 -9.84 21.44
CA GLY A 13 3.52 -11.26 21.07
C GLY A 13 4.11 -12.21 22.11
N ARG A 14 4.91 -11.71 23.06
CA ARG A 14 5.50 -12.48 24.17
C ARG A 14 4.56 -12.65 25.36
N LEU A 15 3.52 -11.80 25.45
CA LEU A 15 2.59 -11.89 26.58
C LEU A 15 1.82 -13.21 26.53
N PRO A 16 1.58 -13.87 27.67
CA PRO A 16 0.71 -15.03 27.77
C PRO A 16 -0.67 -14.78 27.12
N SER A 17 -1.27 -15.82 26.56
CA SER A 17 -2.50 -15.67 25.76
C SER A 17 -3.68 -15.08 26.55
N ASP A 18 -3.77 -15.42 27.82
CA ASP A 18 -4.70 -14.89 28.83
C ASP A 18 -4.46 -13.39 29.07
N VAL A 19 -3.22 -12.97 29.27
CA VAL A 19 -2.87 -11.53 29.41
C VAL A 19 -3.23 -10.76 28.15
N ARG A 20 -2.96 -11.30 26.96
CA ARG A 20 -3.36 -10.67 25.70
C ARG A 20 -4.88 -10.56 25.56
N LYS A 21 -5.64 -11.59 25.95
CA LYS A 21 -7.10 -11.57 25.94
C LYS A 21 -7.67 -10.53 26.92
N LEU A 22 -7.09 -10.44 28.12
CA LEU A 22 -7.47 -9.45 29.13
C LEU A 22 -7.19 -8.02 28.64
N LEU A 23 -6.01 -7.77 28.10
CA LEU A 23 -5.69 -6.48 27.50
C LEU A 23 -6.67 -6.16 26.37
N ALA A 24 -6.93 -7.11 25.47
CA ALA A 24 -7.88 -6.94 24.37
C ALA A 24 -9.29 -6.58 24.89
N SER A 25 -9.78 -7.20 25.97
CA SER A 25 -11.10 -6.86 26.53
C SER A 25 -11.15 -5.44 27.10
N HIS A 26 -10.05 -4.95 27.68
CA HIS A 26 -10.00 -3.57 28.18
C HIS A 26 -9.98 -2.52 27.06
N VAL A 27 -9.35 -2.82 25.91
CA VAL A 27 -9.33 -1.87 24.77
C VAL A 27 -10.53 -2.04 23.84
N ALA A 28 -11.22 -3.17 23.86
CA ALA A 28 -12.30 -3.50 22.93
C ALA A 28 -13.41 -2.45 22.93
N VAL A 29 -13.87 -2.01 24.10
CA VAL A 29 -14.94 -1.01 24.23
C VAL A 29 -14.52 0.33 23.60
N SER A 30 -13.29 0.78 23.85
CA SER A 30 -12.76 2.02 23.29
C SER A 30 -12.56 1.91 21.76
N ALA A 31 -12.02 0.79 21.30
CA ALA A 31 -11.82 0.50 19.88
C ALA A 31 -13.16 0.46 19.13
N GLU A 32 -14.17 -0.20 19.70
CA GLU A 32 -15.51 -0.28 19.13
C GLU A 32 -16.17 1.10 19.07
N SER A 33 -16.10 1.88 20.16
CA SER A 33 -16.62 3.25 20.17
C SER A 33 -15.98 4.12 19.08
N LYS A 34 -14.65 4.01 18.91
CA LYS A 34 -13.92 4.74 17.86
C LYS A 34 -14.30 4.25 16.47
N MET A 35 -14.46 2.94 16.28
CA MET A 35 -14.91 2.36 15.02
C MET A 35 -16.31 2.81 14.66
N GLN A 36 -17.27 2.79 15.60
CA GLN A 36 -18.63 3.27 15.37
C GLN A 36 -18.66 4.76 14.99
N LYS A 37 -17.86 5.60 15.65
CA LYS A 37 -17.73 7.03 15.29
C LYS A 37 -17.19 7.21 13.87
N LEU A 38 -16.13 6.48 13.51
CA LEU A 38 -15.56 6.50 12.16
C LEU A 38 -16.57 6.02 11.12
N SER A 39 -17.27 4.91 11.36
CA SER A 39 -18.30 4.39 10.47
C SER A 39 -19.44 5.38 10.25
N LYS A 40 -19.91 6.07 11.30
CA LYS A 40 -20.93 7.13 11.18
C LYS A 40 -20.42 8.34 10.39
N SER A 41 -19.12 8.63 10.44
CA SER A 41 -18.50 9.72 9.66
C SER A 41 -18.26 9.34 8.19
N CYS A 42 -18.15 8.05 7.87
CA CYS A 42 -18.10 7.54 6.51
C CYS A 42 -19.49 7.59 5.86
N ARG A 43 -19.90 8.78 5.41
CA ARG A 43 -21.23 9.04 4.82
C ARG A 43 -21.47 8.47 3.42
N ARG A 44 -20.49 7.82 2.80
CA ARG A 44 -20.63 7.33 1.42
C ARG A 44 -21.10 5.88 1.41
N ASP A 45 -22.39 5.69 1.18
CA ASP A 45 -22.93 4.40 0.80
C ASP A 45 -22.37 3.97 -0.57
N ILE A 46 -21.47 2.99 -0.54
CA ILE A 46 -20.88 2.36 -1.72
C ILE A 46 -21.58 1.04 -2.08
N SER A 47 -22.70 0.69 -1.44
CA SER A 47 -23.42 -0.58 -1.63
C SER A 47 -24.16 -0.72 -2.96
N GLY A 48 -24.22 0.35 -3.78
CA GLY A 48 -24.85 0.33 -5.10
C GLY A 48 -24.14 -0.61 -6.08
N LYS A 49 -24.92 -1.33 -6.90
CA LYS A 49 -24.45 -2.40 -7.81
C LYS A 49 -23.43 -2.01 -8.89
N ASN A 50 -23.12 -0.71 -9.06
CA ASN A 50 -22.22 -0.20 -10.11
C ASN A 50 -21.14 0.75 -9.55
N LYS A 51 -20.68 0.53 -8.31
CA LYS A 51 -19.61 1.34 -7.72
C LYS A 51 -18.34 0.51 -7.55
N THR A 52 -17.21 1.10 -7.94
CA THR A 52 -15.88 0.56 -7.68
C THR A 52 -15.23 1.37 -6.56
N ALA A 53 -14.73 0.69 -5.53
CA ALA A 53 -13.91 1.30 -4.51
C ALA A 53 -12.44 1.12 -4.88
N ILE A 54 -11.70 2.23 -5.00
CA ILE A 54 -10.25 2.21 -5.15
C ILE A 54 -9.63 2.42 -3.76
N ILE A 55 -8.76 1.49 -3.37
CA ILE A 55 -8.02 1.56 -2.12
C ILE A 55 -6.54 1.66 -2.48
N GLU A 56 -6.00 2.87 -2.38
CA GLU A 56 -4.61 3.14 -2.67
C GLU A 56 -3.78 3.19 -1.38
N PHE A 57 -2.69 2.44 -1.34
CA PHE A 57 -1.68 2.58 -0.29
C PHE A 57 -0.33 2.00 -0.74
N SER A 58 0.74 2.60 -0.23
CA SER A 58 2.10 2.06 -0.33
C SER A 58 2.55 1.52 1.02
N ARG A 59 3.23 0.38 1.03
CA ARG A 59 3.76 -0.24 2.25
C ARG A 59 5.08 -0.91 1.94
N GLY A 60 6.01 -0.75 2.87
CA GLY A 60 7.33 -1.34 2.75
C GLY A 60 8.01 -1.40 4.10
N ALA A 61 9.32 -1.29 4.04
CA ALA A 61 10.26 -1.36 5.14
C ALA A 61 11.55 -0.64 4.75
N ASP A 62 12.44 -0.52 5.73
CA ASP A 62 13.81 -0.10 5.51
C ASP A 62 14.52 -1.11 4.59
N ALA A 63 15.32 -0.60 3.64
CA ALA A 63 16.00 -1.43 2.65
C ALA A 63 16.96 -2.48 3.26
N SER A 64 17.43 -2.24 4.49
CA SER A 64 18.30 -3.16 5.23
C SER A 64 17.57 -4.38 5.80
N LEU A 65 16.22 -4.40 5.81
CA LEU A 65 15.46 -5.52 6.33
C LEU A 65 15.37 -6.68 5.30
N PRO A 66 15.59 -7.93 5.74
CA PRO A 66 15.48 -9.08 4.87
C PRO A 66 14.01 -9.41 4.56
N LEU A 67 13.79 -10.10 3.44
CA LEU A 67 12.50 -10.74 3.15
C LEU A 67 12.43 -12.13 3.83
N PRO A 68 11.23 -12.59 4.25
CA PRO A 68 9.97 -11.85 4.26
C PRO A 68 9.97 -10.73 5.31
N LEU A 69 9.24 -9.65 5.04
CA LEU A 69 9.11 -8.54 5.99
C LEU A 69 8.26 -8.99 7.20
N ASP A 70 8.76 -8.72 8.40
CA ASP A 70 8.03 -8.98 9.63
C ASP A 70 6.90 -7.94 9.85
N PRO A 71 5.74 -8.34 10.41
CA PRO A 71 4.73 -7.39 10.86
C PRO A 71 5.31 -6.28 11.75
N PRO A 72 4.88 -5.01 11.59
CA PRO A 72 3.76 -4.55 10.79
C PRO A 72 4.14 -4.09 9.36
N PHE A 73 5.31 -4.50 8.85
CA PHE A 73 5.85 -3.99 7.59
C PHE A 73 5.32 -4.76 6.36
N GLY A 74 5.44 -4.13 5.19
CA GLY A 74 5.13 -4.75 3.91
C GLY A 74 3.64 -4.86 3.55
N TYR A 75 3.41 -5.19 2.28
CA TYR A 75 2.09 -5.44 1.71
C TYR A 75 1.46 -6.70 2.30
N ARG A 76 2.25 -7.75 2.62
CA ARG A 76 1.70 -8.97 3.22
C ARG A 76 0.93 -8.66 4.50
N PHE A 77 1.55 -7.91 5.41
CA PHE A 77 0.90 -7.52 6.65
C PHE A 77 -0.29 -6.61 6.38
N ALA A 78 -0.12 -5.56 5.58
CA ALA A 78 -1.16 -4.57 5.35
C ALA A 78 -2.42 -5.14 4.67
N LEU A 79 -2.25 -5.94 3.61
CA LEU A 79 -3.35 -6.61 2.93
C LEU A 79 -4.09 -7.56 3.87
N SER A 80 -3.38 -8.25 4.78
CA SER A 80 -4.02 -9.14 5.77
C SER A 80 -4.96 -8.41 6.73
N ARG A 81 -4.85 -7.08 6.85
CA ARG A 81 -5.72 -6.26 7.71
C ARG A 81 -6.99 -5.79 7.00
N LEU A 82 -7.09 -5.91 5.68
CA LEU A 82 -8.31 -5.56 4.96
C LEU A 82 -9.45 -6.50 5.33
N ASN A 83 -10.68 -5.98 5.27
CA ASN A 83 -11.89 -6.76 5.57
C ASN A 83 -11.99 -7.99 4.63
N PRO A 84 -12.39 -9.18 5.13
CA PRO A 84 -12.57 -10.38 4.30
C PRO A 84 -13.41 -10.18 3.04
N ASP A 85 -14.42 -9.31 3.08
CA ASP A 85 -15.30 -9.01 1.94
C ASP A 85 -14.61 -8.18 0.86
N ILE A 86 -13.63 -7.35 1.24
CA ILE A 86 -12.76 -6.63 0.30
C ILE A 86 -11.85 -7.65 -0.38
N LEU A 87 -11.15 -8.48 0.40
CA LEU A 87 -10.22 -9.48 -0.14
C LEU A 87 -10.89 -10.46 -1.09
N LYS A 88 -12.16 -10.82 -0.85
CA LYS A 88 -12.95 -11.72 -1.71
C LYS A 88 -13.24 -11.12 -3.09
N LYS A 89 -13.32 -9.79 -3.21
CA LYS A 89 -13.72 -9.08 -4.43
C LYS A 89 -12.57 -8.30 -5.07
N ALA A 90 -11.43 -8.20 -4.39
CA ALA A 90 -10.32 -7.35 -4.80
C ALA A 90 -9.64 -7.87 -6.07
N SER A 91 -9.12 -6.93 -6.84
CA SER A 91 -8.03 -7.14 -7.80
C SER A 91 -6.99 -6.06 -7.50
N ILE A 92 -5.72 -6.42 -7.63
CA ILE A 92 -4.61 -5.53 -7.30
C ILE A 92 -3.98 -5.03 -8.60
N LEU A 93 -3.67 -3.74 -8.66
CA LEU A 93 -2.74 -3.19 -9.62
C LEU A 93 -1.51 -2.72 -8.84
N TYR A 94 -0.38 -3.37 -9.05
CA TYR A 94 0.90 -2.99 -8.44
C TYR A 94 1.73 -2.20 -9.43
N ILE A 95 2.16 -1.02 -9.02
CA ILE A 95 3.00 -0.13 -9.82
C ILE A 95 4.44 -0.41 -9.41
N ASN A 96 5.16 -1.14 -10.27
CA ASN A 96 6.55 -1.50 -10.05
C ASN A 96 7.45 -0.36 -10.52
N VAL A 97 8.21 0.23 -9.59
CA VAL A 97 9.21 1.27 -9.86
C VAL A 97 10.38 1.02 -8.93
N SER A 98 11.59 1.14 -9.46
CA SER A 98 12.83 1.06 -8.70
C SER A 98 12.86 2.12 -7.58
N PRO A 99 13.45 1.80 -6.42
CA PRO A 99 13.51 2.73 -5.30
C PRO A 99 14.17 4.08 -5.65
N GLU A 100 15.20 4.05 -6.50
CA GLU A 100 15.92 5.23 -6.99
C GLU A 100 15.00 6.15 -7.77
N GLU A 101 14.26 5.58 -8.71
CA GLU A 101 13.38 6.33 -9.59
C GLU A 101 12.15 6.86 -8.85
N SER A 102 11.60 6.06 -7.93
CA SER A 102 10.54 6.50 -7.02
C SER A 102 10.96 7.73 -6.21
N ARG A 103 12.20 7.74 -5.67
CA ARG A 103 12.75 8.89 -4.94
C ARG A 103 12.97 10.11 -5.84
N ARG A 104 13.50 9.92 -7.05
CA ARG A 104 13.69 11.00 -8.04
C ARG A 104 12.34 11.67 -8.35
N ARG A 105 11.32 10.89 -8.71
CA ARG A 105 9.97 11.38 -9.02
C ARG A 105 9.29 12.03 -7.82
N ASN A 106 9.52 11.52 -6.61
CA ASN A 106 9.01 12.14 -5.38
C ASN A 106 9.63 13.53 -5.14
N ALA A 107 10.94 13.69 -5.37
CA ALA A 107 11.61 14.99 -5.25
C ALA A 107 11.11 15.98 -6.30
N GLU A 108 10.91 15.54 -7.54
CA GLU A 108 10.37 16.39 -8.62
C GLU A 108 8.92 16.79 -8.37
N ARG A 109 8.09 15.87 -7.85
CA ARG A 109 6.69 16.16 -7.49
C ARG A 109 6.60 17.25 -6.41
N ALA A 110 7.56 17.31 -5.51
CA ALA A 110 7.58 18.27 -4.40
C ALA A 110 7.92 19.72 -4.83
N VAL A 111 8.14 19.97 -6.13
CA VAL A 111 8.41 21.30 -6.68
C VAL A 111 7.11 21.91 -7.21
N LEU A 112 6.66 22.99 -6.57
CA LEU A 112 5.45 23.71 -7.00
C LEU A 112 5.72 24.54 -8.27
N PRO A 113 4.83 24.46 -9.29
CA PRO A 113 4.89 25.37 -10.43
C PRO A 113 4.70 26.83 -10.01
N PRO A 114 5.30 27.80 -10.73
CA PRO A 114 5.07 29.22 -10.48
C PRO A 114 3.57 29.57 -10.50
N GLY A 115 3.10 30.26 -9.46
CA GLY A 115 1.69 30.68 -9.35
C GLY A 115 0.72 29.57 -8.92
N CYS A 116 1.21 28.36 -8.62
CA CYS A 116 0.37 27.27 -8.13
C CYS A 116 -0.12 27.54 -6.71
N THR A 117 -1.45 27.60 -6.52
CA THR A 117 -2.10 27.79 -5.21
C THR A 117 -2.65 26.48 -4.63
N ASP A 118 -2.90 25.46 -5.46
CA ASP A 118 -3.33 24.13 -5.04
C ASP A 118 -2.15 23.15 -4.98
N THR A 119 -1.77 22.77 -3.77
CA THR A 119 -0.61 21.89 -3.52
C THR A 119 -0.97 20.41 -3.47
N THR A 120 -2.24 20.05 -3.67
CA THR A 120 -2.75 18.68 -3.45
C THR A 120 -1.99 17.62 -4.27
N LEU A 121 -1.59 17.95 -5.50
CA LEU A 121 -0.87 17.04 -6.41
C LEU A 121 0.66 17.10 -6.26
N PHE A 122 1.17 18.03 -5.46
CA PHE A 122 2.61 18.32 -5.29
C PHE A 122 3.14 17.87 -3.92
N HIS A 123 2.40 17.02 -3.22
CA HIS A 123 2.86 16.45 -1.96
C HIS A 123 4.01 15.46 -2.19
N GLY A 124 5.17 15.80 -1.62
CA GLY A 124 6.34 14.93 -1.53
C GLY A 124 6.46 14.29 -0.15
N VAL A 125 7.14 13.15 -0.10
CA VAL A 125 7.49 12.44 1.13
C VAL A 125 8.95 12.76 1.48
N PRO A 126 9.29 13.08 2.75
CA PRO A 126 10.67 13.31 3.16
C PRO A 126 11.58 12.11 2.85
N THR A 127 12.83 12.36 2.46
CA THR A 127 13.80 11.31 2.11
C THR A 127 13.98 10.26 3.21
N GLU A 128 13.99 10.68 4.48
CA GLU A 128 14.11 9.75 5.60
C GLU A 128 12.93 8.76 5.66
N VAL A 129 11.71 9.22 5.37
CA VAL A 129 10.51 8.37 5.29
C VAL A 129 10.59 7.46 4.07
N MET A 130 11.02 7.99 2.91
CA MET A 130 11.23 7.18 1.71
C MET A 130 12.20 6.01 1.96
N LEU A 131 13.28 6.24 2.70
CA LEU A 131 14.27 5.21 2.99
C LEU A 131 13.81 4.21 4.05
N ARG A 132 13.10 4.67 5.10
CA ARG A 132 12.70 3.82 6.23
C ARG A 132 11.40 3.06 6.04
N ASP A 133 10.44 3.63 5.32
CA ASP A 133 9.10 3.06 5.19
C ASP A 133 8.85 2.49 3.78
N TYR A 134 9.64 2.92 2.79
CA TYR A 134 9.49 2.55 1.38
C TYR A 134 10.83 2.14 0.72
N GLY A 135 11.85 1.81 1.52
CA GLY A 135 13.17 1.41 1.00
C GLY A 135 13.16 0.04 0.32
N ARG A 136 12.26 -0.84 0.73
CA ARG A 136 11.97 -2.15 0.14
C ARG A 136 10.51 -2.55 0.42
N ASP A 137 9.91 -3.34 -0.46
CA ASP A 137 8.64 -4.03 -0.21
C ASP A 137 8.72 -5.54 -0.45
N ASP A 138 7.64 -6.24 -0.11
CA ASP A 138 7.51 -7.70 -0.23
C ASP A 138 6.46 -8.13 -1.28
N PHE A 139 5.95 -7.22 -2.12
CA PHE A 139 4.83 -7.51 -3.01
C PHE A 139 5.20 -8.58 -4.05
N MET A 140 6.33 -8.39 -4.73
CA MET A 140 6.79 -9.32 -5.77
C MET A 140 7.07 -10.72 -5.21
N ALA A 141 7.49 -10.83 -3.94
CA ALA A 141 7.70 -12.11 -3.26
C ALA A 141 6.39 -12.83 -2.89
N MET A 142 5.24 -12.13 -2.93
CA MET A 142 3.92 -12.71 -2.68
C MET A 142 3.22 -13.22 -3.94
N CYS A 143 3.71 -12.82 -5.11
CA CYS A 143 3.11 -13.15 -6.39
C CYS A 143 3.60 -14.50 -6.90
N ASP A 144 2.67 -15.34 -7.36
CA ASP A 144 2.98 -16.44 -8.27
C ASP A 144 3.26 -15.83 -9.66
N LEU A 145 4.48 -15.35 -9.87
CA LEU A 145 4.88 -14.64 -11.09
C LEU A 145 5.11 -15.63 -12.23
N VAL A 146 4.41 -15.43 -13.34
CA VAL A 146 4.76 -16.00 -14.64
C VAL A 146 5.25 -14.86 -15.53
N PRO A 147 6.54 -14.83 -15.91
CA PRO A 147 7.06 -13.80 -16.82
C PRO A 147 6.23 -13.72 -18.11
N GLY A 148 5.82 -12.51 -18.50
CA GLY A 148 5.10 -12.27 -19.76
C GLY A 148 3.59 -12.56 -19.75
N LYS A 149 2.97 -12.89 -18.60
CA LYS A 149 1.50 -12.96 -18.49
C LYS A 149 0.92 -11.72 -17.81
N LEU A 150 -0.10 -11.14 -18.42
CA LEU A 150 -0.98 -10.18 -17.77
C LEU A 150 -1.82 -10.93 -16.72
N GLY A 151 -1.42 -10.83 -15.46
CA GLY A 151 -2.09 -11.49 -14.34
C GLY A 151 -1.17 -12.43 -13.57
N SER A 152 -0.78 -11.98 -12.38
CA SER A 152 -0.22 -12.79 -11.30
C SER A 152 -1.28 -12.98 -10.23
N THR A 153 -1.11 -13.98 -9.37
CA THR A 153 -1.98 -14.18 -8.21
C THR A 153 -1.18 -13.96 -6.95
N VAL A 154 -1.71 -13.15 -6.04
CA VAL A 154 -1.18 -12.99 -4.70
C VAL A 154 -1.80 -14.03 -3.79
N GLN A 155 -0.97 -14.88 -3.18
CA GLN A 155 -1.39 -15.85 -2.17
C GLN A 155 -1.23 -15.24 -0.77
N LEU A 156 -2.36 -14.98 -0.10
CA LEU A 156 -2.40 -14.28 1.18
C LEU A 156 -3.16 -15.07 2.25
N GLN A 157 -2.43 -15.56 3.26
CA GLN A 157 -3.06 -16.10 4.46
C GLN A 157 -3.61 -14.96 5.34
N ALA A 158 -4.93 -14.83 5.41
CA ALA A 158 -5.59 -13.82 6.23
C ALA A 158 -6.97 -14.31 6.70
N HIS A 159 -7.36 -13.93 7.91
CA HIS A 159 -8.67 -14.30 8.50
C HIS A 159 -8.93 -15.81 8.53
N GLY A 160 -7.90 -16.60 8.84
CA GLY A 160 -8.00 -18.06 8.93
C GLY A 160 -8.13 -18.80 7.59
N ARG A 161 -7.99 -18.11 6.45
CA ARG A 161 -8.07 -18.72 5.12
C ARG A 161 -6.95 -18.22 4.19
N LEU A 162 -6.62 -19.03 3.20
CA LEU A 162 -5.79 -18.61 2.07
C LEU A 162 -6.67 -17.84 1.08
N ASN A 163 -6.28 -16.61 0.77
CA ASN A 163 -6.95 -15.77 -0.23
C ASN A 163 -6.07 -15.73 -1.47
N SER A 164 -6.67 -16.00 -2.63
CA SER A 164 -6.04 -15.91 -3.94
C SER A 164 -6.59 -14.66 -4.61
N ILE A 165 -5.74 -13.65 -4.79
CA ILE A 165 -6.14 -12.31 -5.25
C ILE A 165 -5.49 -12.03 -6.61
N PRO A 166 -6.27 -11.78 -7.68
CA PRO A 166 -5.70 -11.37 -8.96
C PRO A 166 -4.89 -10.09 -8.84
N ALA A 167 -3.74 -10.03 -9.50
CA ALA A 167 -2.84 -8.90 -9.50
C ALA A 167 -2.29 -8.61 -10.91
N GLY A 168 -2.41 -7.37 -11.38
CA GLY A 168 -1.66 -6.83 -12.51
C GLY A 168 -0.41 -6.13 -12.01
N ILE A 169 0.71 -6.33 -12.70
CA ILE A 169 1.96 -5.62 -12.41
C ILE A 169 2.22 -4.69 -13.58
N PHE A 170 2.26 -3.40 -13.29
CA PHE A 170 2.57 -2.35 -14.25
C PHE A 170 4.01 -1.88 -14.01
N ASN A 171 4.90 -2.17 -14.94
CA ASN A 171 6.27 -1.68 -14.87
C ASN A 171 6.30 -0.21 -15.27
N ASN A 172 6.73 0.64 -14.35
CA ASN A 172 6.79 2.08 -14.52
C ASN A 172 8.20 2.61 -14.19
N ASP A 173 9.24 1.81 -14.42
CA ASP A 173 10.64 2.25 -14.30
C ASP A 173 10.98 3.32 -15.33
N ASP A 174 10.55 3.14 -16.58
CA ASP A 174 10.46 4.24 -17.52
C ASP A 174 9.24 5.08 -17.12
N ASP A 175 9.38 6.40 -17.00
CA ASP A 175 8.30 7.25 -16.45
C ASP A 175 7.13 7.38 -17.43
N LEU A 176 6.15 6.49 -17.27
CA LEU A 176 4.95 6.42 -18.10
C LEU A 176 3.81 7.28 -17.55
N THR A 177 3.96 7.97 -16.41
CA THR A 177 2.80 8.59 -15.74
C THR A 177 2.97 10.06 -15.38
N SER A 178 4.19 10.60 -15.32
CA SER A 178 4.39 11.99 -14.89
C SER A 178 3.80 13.04 -15.85
N PHE A 179 3.59 12.72 -17.13
CA PHE A 179 2.99 13.67 -18.09
C PHE A 179 1.55 14.07 -17.70
N ILE A 180 0.81 13.16 -17.06
CA ILE A 180 -0.56 13.38 -16.59
C ILE A 180 -0.63 14.54 -15.56
N ARG A 181 0.44 14.78 -14.80
CA ARG A 181 0.48 15.90 -13.83
C ARG A 181 0.68 17.26 -14.48
N LYS A 182 1.28 17.31 -15.68
CA LYS A 182 1.52 18.57 -16.38
C LYS A 182 0.21 19.16 -16.92
N ASN A 183 -0.74 18.28 -17.25
CA ASN A 183 -2.03 18.68 -17.75
C ASN A 183 -3.10 17.69 -17.34
N SER A 184 -4.13 18.14 -16.61
CA SER A 184 -5.26 17.30 -16.23
C SER A 184 -6.25 17.06 -17.37
N ASP A 185 -6.18 17.84 -18.47
CA ASP A 185 -6.98 17.58 -19.66
C ASP A 185 -6.36 16.45 -20.48
N SER A 186 -7.04 15.31 -20.51
CA SER A 186 -6.59 14.13 -21.25
C SER A 186 -6.51 14.33 -22.75
N ASN A 187 -7.22 15.32 -23.31
CA ASN A 187 -7.17 15.63 -24.73
C ASN A 187 -5.85 16.31 -25.13
N GLU A 188 -5.13 16.88 -24.15
CA GLU A 188 -3.86 17.56 -24.35
C GLU A 188 -2.66 16.67 -24.02
N TRP A 189 -2.89 15.39 -23.71
CA TRP A 189 -1.83 14.42 -23.47
C TRP A 189 -1.11 14.06 -24.76
N PRO A 190 0.24 13.98 -24.77
CA PRO A 190 0.97 13.58 -25.96
C PRO A 190 0.61 12.14 -26.36
N GLN A 191 0.14 11.94 -27.59
CA GLN A 191 -0.30 10.63 -28.08
C GLN A 191 0.77 9.55 -27.88
N LYS A 192 2.04 9.88 -28.16
CA LYS A 192 3.19 8.99 -27.97
C LYS A 192 3.33 8.47 -26.54
N ASP A 193 2.92 9.25 -25.54
CA ASP A 193 3.04 8.88 -24.14
C ASP A 193 1.83 8.01 -23.72
N CYS A 194 0.65 8.27 -24.30
CA CYS A 194 -0.54 7.43 -24.16
C CYS A 194 -0.39 6.04 -24.81
N ASP A 195 0.27 5.96 -25.97
CA ASP A 195 0.47 4.70 -26.70
C ASP A 195 1.40 3.71 -25.96
N ASN A 196 2.15 4.20 -24.97
CA ASN A 196 3.09 3.40 -24.17
C ASN A 196 2.48 2.90 -22.83
N LEU A 197 1.21 3.23 -22.53
CA LEU A 197 0.48 2.78 -21.33
C LEU A 197 -0.18 1.40 -21.55
#